data_AF-A0AAV4GAN7-F1
#
_entry.id   AF-A0AAV4GAN7-F1
#
_cell.length_a   1.000
_cell.length_b   1.000
_cell.length_c   1.000
_cell.angle_alpha   90.00
_cell.angle_beta   90.00
_cell.angle_gamma   90.00
#
_symmetry.space_group_name_H-M   'P 1'
#
loop_
_entity.id
_entity.type
_entity.pdbx_description
1 polymer ?
#
loop_
_entity_poly.entity_id
_entity_poly.type
_entity_poly.pdbx_seq_one_letter_code
_entity_poly.pdbx_strand_id
1 'polypeptide(L)'
;MAAATDGNRREPYVGEKRKFLRDGYGTYVFENPFFRYEGEWMKGKKHGHGKLLMKDGTYYEGQFINGEINGNGYKYFSSSKAKYTGQFLNGEMHGHGIMTYCNGNVYEGQWYKNKKQGFGILRTSDKAVYEGTFHGHVRDGEGTQTYENAVRRKRPRLLRKGVVLQHDNATTPSANLTEQWLQRYRWEILPHPAHRADLATYDFHVF
;
A
#
# COMPACT_ATOMS: atom_id res chain seq x y z
N MET A 1 -51.04 -15.19 24.32
CA MET A 1 -51.36 -14.93 22.90
C MET A 1 -50.19 -14.17 22.29
N ALA A 2 -49.49 -14.85 21.38
CA ALA A 2 -48.55 -14.39 20.37
C ALA A 2 -47.56 -13.24 20.68
N ALA A 3 -46.30 -13.61 20.90
CA ALA A 3 -45.15 -12.79 20.56
C ALA A 3 -45.05 -12.67 19.03
N ALA A 4 -44.99 -11.45 18.50
CA ALA A 4 -44.82 -11.19 17.07
C ALA A 4 -43.50 -10.45 16.82
N THR A 5 -42.50 -11.23 16.43
CA THR A 5 -41.45 -10.95 15.44
C THR A 5 -40.62 -9.67 15.58
N ASP A 6 -39.50 -9.78 16.32
CA ASP A 6 -38.34 -8.90 16.13
C ASP A 6 -37.74 -9.20 14.74
N GLY A 7 -37.99 -8.30 13.81
CA GLY A 7 -37.58 -8.42 12.41
C GLY A 7 -36.06 -8.37 12.27
N ASN A 8 -35.44 -9.54 12.24
CA ASN A 8 -34.20 -9.85 11.53
C ASN A 8 -33.09 -8.77 11.63
N ARG A 9 -32.73 -8.35 12.85
CA ARG A 9 -31.47 -7.61 13.07
C ARG A 9 -30.32 -8.58 12.82
N ARG A 10 -29.75 -8.54 11.61
CA ARG A 10 -28.49 -9.22 11.31
C ARG A 10 -27.44 -8.76 12.33
N GLU A 11 -26.82 -9.69 13.04
CA GLU A 11 -25.71 -9.35 13.94
C GLU A 11 -24.63 -8.64 13.11
N PRO A 12 -24.15 -7.46 13.54
CA PRO A 12 -23.12 -6.71 12.79
C PRO A 12 -21.78 -7.46 12.76
N TYR A 13 -21.59 -8.48 13.61
CA TYR A 13 -20.39 -9.28 13.70
C TYR A 13 -20.70 -10.77 13.48
N VAL A 14 -19.89 -11.41 12.64
CA VAL A 14 -19.86 -12.87 12.47
C VAL A 14 -18.42 -13.33 12.65
N GLY A 15 -18.15 -14.13 13.67
CA GLY A 15 -16.80 -14.62 13.97
C GLY A 15 -16.64 -15.10 15.41
N GLU A 16 -15.40 -15.42 15.76
CA GLU A 16 -15.03 -15.93 17.07
C GLU A 16 -15.21 -14.87 18.19
N LYS A 17 -15.66 -15.32 19.36
CA LYS A 17 -15.85 -14.46 20.54
C LYS A 17 -15.21 -15.14 21.77
N ARG A 18 -14.50 -14.37 22.59
CA ARG A 18 -13.96 -14.80 23.90
C ARG A 18 -14.39 -13.83 24.98
N LYS A 19 -15.02 -14.34 26.06
CA LYS A 19 -15.58 -13.50 27.14
C LYS A 19 -16.46 -12.36 26.61
N PHE A 20 -17.35 -12.68 25.65
CA PHE A 20 -18.25 -11.73 24.97
C PHE A 20 -17.57 -10.66 24.09
N LEU A 21 -16.24 -10.69 23.95
CA LEU A 21 -15.49 -9.80 23.06
C LEU A 21 -15.13 -10.52 21.76
N ARG A 22 -15.09 -9.79 20.65
CA ARG A 22 -14.54 -10.27 19.37
C ARG A 22 -13.07 -10.66 19.56
N ASP A 23 -12.72 -11.91 19.26
CA ASP A 23 -11.41 -12.47 19.53
C ASP A 23 -11.21 -13.69 18.62
N GLY A 24 -10.13 -13.73 17.82
CA GLY A 24 -9.99 -14.67 16.71
C GLY A 24 -10.41 -14.04 15.38
N TYR A 25 -10.78 -14.84 14.38
CA TYR A 25 -11.13 -14.31 13.06
C TYR A 25 -12.61 -13.93 12.97
N GLY A 26 -12.92 -12.85 12.25
CA GLY A 26 -14.31 -12.50 11.98
C GLY A 26 -14.55 -11.31 11.06
N THR A 27 -15.77 -11.23 10.56
CA THR A 27 -16.29 -10.12 9.75
C THR A 27 -17.13 -9.19 10.62
N TYR A 28 -16.88 -7.89 10.51
CA TYR A 28 -17.69 -6.83 11.11
C TYR A 28 -18.20 -5.86 10.04
N VAL A 29 -19.52 -5.77 9.94
CA VAL A 29 -20.21 -4.71 9.18
C VAL A 29 -20.56 -3.62 10.18
N PHE A 30 -20.00 -2.44 9.98
CA PHE A 30 -20.24 -1.32 10.88
C PHE A 30 -21.70 -0.88 10.77
N GLU A 31 -22.25 -0.29 11.85
CA GLU A 31 -23.62 0.23 11.86
C GLU A 31 -23.85 1.26 10.74
N ASN A 32 -22.80 2.01 10.41
CA ASN A 32 -22.76 2.75 9.18
C ASN A 32 -22.26 1.81 8.06
N PRO A 33 -22.97 1.71 6.92
CA PRO A 33 -22.56 0.83 5.82
C PRO A 33 -21.31 1.36 5.09
N PHE A 34 -20.57 2.31 5.69
CA PHE A 34 -19.37 2.90 5.08
C PHE A 34 -18.16 1.99 5.17
N PHE A 35 -18.13 1.10 6.17
CA PHE A 35 -16.98 0.26 6.42
C PHE A 35 -17.40 -1.21 6.62
N ARG A 36 -16.58 -2.12 6.08
CA ARG A 36 -16.61 -3.55 6.40
C ARG A 36 -15.19 -3.98 6.73
N TYR A 37 -15.04 -4.67 7.85
CA TYR A 37 -13.77 -5.29 8.24
C TYR A 37 -13.89 -6.80 8.22
N GLU A 38 -12.85 -7.47 7.74
CA GLU A 38 -12.71 -8.92 7.75
C GLU A 38 -11.27 -9.25 8.14
N GLY A 39 -11.07 -9.94 9.25
CA GLY A 39 -9.73 -10.21 9.75
C GLY A 39 -9.69 -10.63 11.20
N GLU A 40 -8.48 -10.58 11.75
CA GLU A 40 -8.19 -10.97 13.13
C GLU A 40 -8.64 -9.90 14.16
N TRP A 41 -9.11 -10.40 15.29
CA TRP A 41 -9.58 -9.61 16.42
C TRP A 41 -8.87 -10.06 17.69
N MET A 42 -8.57 -9.09 18.56
CA MET A 42 -8.05 -9.36 19.89
C MET A 42 -8.74 -8.44 20.89
N LYS A 43 -9.41 -9.02 21.90
CA LYS A 43 -10.09 -8.27 22.97
C LYS A 43 -11.00 -7.14 22.43
N GLY A 44 -11.77 -7.44 21.38
CA GLY A 44 -12.73 -6.51 20.79
C GLY A 44 -12.15 -5.49 19.80
N LYS A 45 -10.83 -5.50 19.55
CA LYS A 45 -10.14 -4.59 18.62
C LYS A 45 -9.60 -5.34 17.41
N LYS A 46 -9.59 -4.70 16.23
CA LYS A 46 -8.89 -5.19 15.03
C LYS A 46 -7.41 -5.36 15.37
N HIS A 47 -6.85 -6.54 15.16
CA HIS A 47 -5.46 -6.84 15.54
C HIS A 47 -4.96 -8.00 14.69
N GLY A 48 -3.70 -8.00 14.26
CA GLY A 48 -3.19 -9.02 13.33
C GLY A 48 -3.44 -8.61 11.88
N HIS A 49 -3.66 -9.56 10.99
CA HIS A 49 -3.93 -9.29 9.58
C HIS A 49 -5.44 -9.09 9.32
N GLY A 50 -5.78 -8.19 8.41
CA GLY A 50 -7.17 -8.02 7.98
C GLY A 50 -7.34 -7.10 6.80
N LYS A 51 -8.59 -7.01 6.35
CA LYS A 51 -9.05 -6.22 5.22
C LYS A 51 -10.13 -5.25 5.65
N LEU A 52 -9.92 -3.96 5.37
CA LEU A 52 -10.88 -2.88 5.60
C LEU A 52 -11.36 -2.33 4.26
N LEU A 53 -12.64 -2.55 3.95
CA LEU A 53 -13.31 -2.03 2.76
C LEU A 53 -14.09 -0.77 3.11
N MET A 54 -13.97 0.26 2.27
CA MET A 54 -14.70 1.52 2.35
C MET A 54 -15.82 1.57 1.29
N LYS A 55 -16.85 2.39 1.52
CA LYS A 55 -18.00 2.53 0.59
C LYS A 55 -17.65 2.93 -0.83
N ASP A 56 -16.60 3.74 -1.00
CA ASP A 56 -16.13 4.19 -2.32
C ASP A 56 -15.40 3.06 -3.10
N GLY A 57 -15.23 1.88 -2.50
CA GLY A 57 -14.48 0.75 -3.03
C GLY A 57 -12.98 0.80 -2.72
N THR A 58 -12.50 1.84 -2.02
CA THR A 58 -11.14 1.87 -1.49
C THR A 58 -11.01 0.77 -0.45
N TYR A 59 -9.89 0.04 -0.45
CA TYR A 59 -9.64 -0.95 0.58
C TYR A 59 -8.18 -0.96 1.03
N TYR A 60 -7.99 -1.38 2.26
CA TYR A 60 -6.71 -1.70 2.85
C TYR A 60 -6.69 -3.18 3.22
N GLU A 61 -5.55 -3.84 3.03
CA GLU A 61 -5.30 -5.22 3.43
C GLU A 61 -3.89 -5.30 4.03
N GLY A 62 -3.77 -5.71 5.29
CA GLY A 62 -2.51 -5.63 5.99
C GLY A 62 -2.63 -5.71 7.51
N GLN A 63 -1.59 -5.24 8.18
CA GLN A 63 -1.45 -5.33 9.63
C GLN A 63 -2.28 -4.28 10.38
N PHE A 64 -2.92 -4.73 11.45
CA PHE A 64 -3.64 -3.93 12.43
C PHE A 64 -3.03 -4.15 13.82
N ILE A 65 -2.83 -3.07 14.56
CA ILE A 65 -2.38 -3.12 15.95
C ILE A 65 -3.32 -2.26 16.76
N ASN A 66 -4.03 -2.89 17.70
CA ASN A 66 -4.95 -2.22 18.64
C ASN A 66 -6.03 -1.35 17.98
N GLY A 67 -6.54 -1.78 16.83
CA GLY A 67 -7.57 -1.07 16.07
C GLY A 67 -7.03 -0.21 14.93
N GLU A 68 -5.73 0.08 14.93
CA GLU A 68 -5.07 1.00 14.01
C GLU A 68 -4.32 0.25 12.91
N ILE A 69 -4.35 0.79 11.69
CA ILE A 69 -3.55 0.29 10.57
C ILE A 69 -2.07 0.64 10.83
N ASN A 70 -1.23 -0.37 10.99
CA ASN A 70 0.18 -0.22 11.34
C ASN A 70 1.01 -1.36 10.79
N GLY A 71 2.23 -1.07 10.35
CA GLY A 71 3.12 -2.07 9.75
C GLY A 71 2.92 -2.17 8.24
N ASN A 72 3.14 -3.35 7.66
CA ASN A 72 3.07 -3.53 6.21
C ASN A 72 1.63 -3.78 5.73
N GLY A 73 1.31 -3.25 4.55
CA GLY A 73 0.04 -3.55 3.90
C GLY A 73 -0.04 -3.08 2.46
N TYR A 74 -1.20 -3.35 1.88
CA TYR A 74 -1.61 -2.96 0.55
C TYR A 74 -2.84 -2.06 0.65
N LYS A 75 -2.86 -0.95 -0.08
CA LYS A 75 -4.01 -0.05 -0.19
C LYS A 75 -4.34 0.21 -1.65
N TYR A 76 -5.59 -0.03 -2.01
CA TYR A 76 -6.14 0.33 -3.30
C TYR A 76 -7.04 1.56 -3.16
N PHE A 77 -6.79 2.58 -3.98
CA PHE A 77 -7.54 3.82 -4.02
C PHE A 77 -8.55 3.75 -5.17
N SER A 78 -9.83 3.61 -4.85
CA SER A 78 -10.86 3.39 -5.89
C SER A 78 -11.05 4.59 -6.81
N SER A 79 -10.93 5.81 -6.28
CA SER A 79 -11.08 7.07 -7.03
C SER A 79 -10.01 7.27 -8.09
N SER A 80 -8.75 7.00 -7.77
CA SER A 80 -7.61 7.18 -8.68
C SER A 80 -7.17 5.90 -9.38
N LYS A 81 -7.71 4.75 -8.98
CA LYS A 81 -7.24 3.40 -9.35
C LYS A 81 -5.77 3.15 -8.99
N ALA A 82 -5.18 3.96 -8.12
CA ALA A 82 -3.81 3.80 -7.66
C ALA A 82 -3.72 2.67 -6.62
N LYS A 83 -2.52 2.11 -6.49
CA LYS A 83 -2.20 1.01 -5.58
C LYS A 83 -0.94 1.37 -4.82
N TYR A 84 -0.97 1.18 -3.51
CA TYR A 84 0.19 1.33 -2.64
C TYR A 84 0.49 0.01 -1.93
N THR A 85 1.77 -0.38 -1.90
CA THR A 85 2.27 -1.47 -1.07
C THR A 85 3.45 -0.95 -0.27
N GLY A 86 3.41 -1.08 1.05
CA GLY A 86 4.49 -0.59 1.89
C GLY A 86 4.10 -0.45 3.35
N GLN A 87 4.86 0.37 4.06
CA GLN A 87 4.69 0.61 5.48
C GLN A 87 3.59 1.63 5.76
N PHE A 88 2.90 1.42 6.87
CA PHE A 88 1.85 2.27 7.40
C PHE A 88 2.10 2.56 8.87
N LEU A 89 1.73 3.78 9.28
CA LEU A 89 1.72 4.20 10.67
C LEU A 89 0.43 4.98 10.92
N ASN A 90 -0.42 4.48 11.82
CA ASN A 90 -1.72 5.05 12.16
C ASN A 90 -2.59 5.36 10.93
N GLY A 91 -2.63 4.43 9.97
CA GLY A 91 -3.41 4.56 8.74
C GLY A 91 -2.81 5.44 7.64
N GLU A 92 -1.67 6.08 7.90
CA GLU A 92 -0.94 6.87 6.91
C GLU A 92 0.18 6.06 6.26
N MET A 93 0.39 6.24 4.95
CA MET A 93 1.58 5.70 4.28
C MET A 93 2.83 6.33 4.90
N HIS A 94 3.77 5.50 5.31
CA HIS A 94 4.96 5.88 6.06
C HIS A 94 6.14 4.99 5.66
N GLY A 95 7.38 5.39 5.97
CA GLY A 95 8.56 4.56 5.73
C GLY A 95 8.76 4.25 4.25
N HIS A 96 9.20 3.05 3.90
CA HIS A 96 9.39 2.66 2.51
C HIS A 96 8.09 2.09 1.90
N GLY A 97 7.83 2.43 0.62
CA GLY A 97 6.74 1.83 -0.12
C GLY A 97 6.70 2.17 -1.61
N ILE A 98 5.90 1.40 -2.33
CA ILE A 98 5.72 1.45 -3.77
C ILE A 98 4.29 1.90 -4.08
N MET A 99 4.15 2.99 -4.83
CA MET A 99 2.88 3.49 -5.37
C MET A 99 2.85 3.30 -6.89
N THR A 100 1.88 2.51 -7.36
CA THR A 100 1.55 2.39 -8.78
C THR A 100 0.34 3.25 -9.10
N TYR A 101 0.48 4.14 -10.07
CA TYR A 101 -0.57 5.05 -10.53
C TYR A 101 -1.33 4.46 -11.72
N CYS A 102 -2.55 4.92 -11.95
CA CYS A 102 -3.38 4.45 -13.07
C CYS A 102 -2.80 4.73 -14.45
N ASN A 103 -1.97 5.77 -14.57
CA ASN A 103 -1.27 6.12 -15.81
C ASN A 103 -0.02 5.26 -16.08
N GLY A 104 0.23 4.23 -15.25
CA GLY A 104 1.37 3.33 -15.35
C GLY A 104 2.65 3.84 -14.69
N ASN A 105 2.65 5.06 -14.13
CA ASN A 105 3.79 5.55 -13.36
C ASN A 105 3.94 4.74 -12.07
N VAL A 106 5.17 4.55 -11.62
CA VAL A 106 5.51 3.87 -10.39
C VAL A 106 6.48 4.73 -9.59
N TYR A 107 6.16 5.00 -8.33
CA TYR A 107 7.09 5.58 -7.38
C TYR A 107 7.46 4.55 -6.33
N GLU A 108 8.75 4.36 -6.09
CA GLU A 108 9.31 3.52 -5.05
C GLU A 108 10.23 4.39 -4.20
N GLY A 109 10.01 4.45 -2.89
CA GLY A 109 10.86 5.28 -2.06
C GLY A 109 10.29 5.53 -0.68
N GLN A 110 10.82 6.57 -0.04
CA GLN A 110 10.43 6.96 1.31
C GLN A 110 9.12 7.77 1.30
N TRP A 111 8.33 7.57 2.35
CA TRP A 111 7.02 8.15 2.61
C TRP A 111 6.94 8.67 4.04
N TYR A 112 6.27 9.81 4.20
CA TYR A 112 5.99 10.37 5.51
C TYR A 112 4.62 11.05 5.47
N LYS A 113 3.69 10.57 6.31
CA LYS A 113 2.32 11.10 6.43
C LYS A 113 1.62 11.23 5.07
N ASN A 114 1.57 10.13 4.32
CA ASN A 114 1.00 10.05 2.97
C ASN A 114 1.75 10.83 1.86
N LYS A 115 2.90 11.43 2.16
CA LYS A 115 3.69 12.20 1.19
C LYS A 115 4.96 11.49 0.80
N LYS A 116 5.39 11.63 -0.46
CA LYS A 116 6.74 11.24 -0.88
C LYS A 116 7.74 12.11 -0.15
N GLN A 117 8.72 11.50 0.47
CA GLN A 117 9.73 12.15 1.30
C GLN A 117 11.06 11.44 1.08
N GLY A 118 12.20 12.10 1.27
CA GLY A 118 13.51 11.45 1.20
C GLY A 118 13.83 10.89 -0.19
N PHE A 119 14.73 9.91 -0.26
CA PHE A 119 15.14 9.33 -1.53
C PHE A 119 14.05 8.42 -2.14
N GLY A 120 13.91 8.48 -3.46
CA GLY A 120 13.02 7.60 -4.21
C GLY A 120 13.31 7.56 -5.71
N ILE A 121 12.71 6.58 -6.36
CA ILE A 121 12.78 6.30 -7.79
C ILE A 121 11.37 6.46 -8.36
N LEU A 122 11.21 7.36 -9.34
CA LEU A 122 10.00 7.54 -10.12
C LEU A 122 10.24 7.00 -11.52
N ARG A 123 9.52 5.93 -11.87
CA ARG A 123 9.44 5.38 -13.23
C ARG A 123 8.15 5.87 -13.87
N THR A 124 8.25 6.44 -15.04
CA THR A 124 7.09 6.87 -15.82
C THR A 124 6.73 5.82 -16.86
N SER A 125 5.49 5.83 -17.35
CA SER A 125 5.03 4.86 -18.35
C SER A 125 5.72 4.98 -19.71
N ASP A 126 6.30 6.15 -20.01
CA ASP A 126 7.22 6.39 -21.14
C ASP A 126 8.66 5.93 -20.85
N LYS A 127 8.86 5.14 -19.79
CA LYS A 127 10.13 4.54 -19.34
C LYS A 127 11.21 5.54 -18.93
N ALA A 128 10.88 6.82 -18.76
CA ALA A 128 11.81 7.71 -18.07
C ALA A 128 11.95 7.29 -16.60
N VAL A 129 13.16 7.40 -16.09
CA VAL A 129 13.48 7.08 -14.69
C VAL A 129 14.07 8.32 -14.07
N TYR A 130 13.47 8.77 -12.97
CA TYR A 130 14.06 9.77 -12.10
C TYR A 130 14.44 9.11 -10.77
N GLU A 131 15.68 9.31 -10.35
CA GLU A 131 16.22 8.85 -9.08
C GLU A 131 16.74 10.06 -8.32
N GLY A 132 16.22 10.32 -7.12
CA GLY A 132 16.62 11.49 -6.36
C GLY A 132 15.78 11.71 -5.11
N THR A 133 15.95 12.86 -4.47
CA THR A 133 15.24 13.20 -3.24
C THR A 133 13.89 13.89 -3.50
N PHE A 134 12.97 13.69 -2.57
CA PHE A 134 11.61 14.22 -2.59
C PHE A 134 11.30 14.90 -1.25
N HIS A 135 10.56 16.00 -1.31
CA HIS A 135 9.99 16.67 -0.16
C HIS A 135 8.54 17.02 -0.45
N GLY A 136 7.60 16.38 0.26
CA GLY A 136 6.17 16.68 0.10
C GLY A 136 5.64 16.47 -1.33
N HIS A 137 6.00 15.36 -1.98
CA HIS A 137 5.71 15.04 -3.39
C HIS A 137 6.51 15.79 -4.46
N VAL A 138 7.25 16.84 -4.08
CA VAL A 138 8.08 17.60 -5.01
C VAL A 138 9.48 17.01 -5.05
N ARG A 139 10.09 16.97 -6.24
CA ARG A 139 11.52 16.64 -6.38
C ARG A 139 12.33 17.74 -5.69
N ASP A 140 13.17 17.35 -4.75
CA ASP A 140 13.98 18.25 -3.93
C ASP A 140 15.42 17.74 -3.94
N GLY A 141 16.42 18.61 -3.89
CA GLY A 141 17.83 18.21 -3.92
C GLY A 141 18.34 17.61 -5.24
N GLU A 142 19.34 16.73 -5.14
CA GLU A 142 20.00 16.12 -6.30
C GLU A 142 19.18 14.95 -6.87
N GLY A 143 19.24 14.77 -8.19
CA GLY A 143 18.64 13.61 -8.84
C GLY A 143 19.07 13.44 -10.28
N THR A 144 19.09 12.19 -10.72
CA THR A 144 19.41 11.78 -12.08
C THR A 144 18.12 11.43 -12.82
N GLN A 145 17.98 11.94 -14.04
CA GLN A 145 16.90 11.55 -14.93
C GLN A 145 17.48 10.86 -16.16
N THR A 146 17.03 9.64 -16.40
CA THR A 146 17.40 8.80 -17.54
C THR A 146 16.19 8.62 -18.43
N TYR A 147 16.39 8.77 -19.73
CA TYR A 147 15.40 8.45 -20.76
C TYR A 147 15.95 7.31 -21.59
N GLU A 148 15.06 6.49 -22.17
CA GLU A 148 15.45 5.32 -22.98
C GLU A 148 16.39 5.69 -24.15
N ASN A 149 16.50 6.97 -24.53
CA ASN A 149 17.37 7.45 -25.62
C ASN A 149 18.35 8.60 -25.29
N ALA A 150 18.51 9.07 -24.04
CA ALA A 150 19.53 10.06 -23.70
C ALA A 150 19.74 10.22 -22.19
N VAL A 151 20.97 10.03 -21.72
CA VAL A 151 21.39 10.42 -20.36
C VAL A 151 21.60 11.94 -20.33
N ARG A 152 20.58 12.72 -19.94
CA ARG A 152 20.76 14.15 -19.61
C ARG A 152 21.02 14.28 -18.11
N ARG A 153 22.29 14.33 -17.71
CA ARG A 153 22.70 14.71 -16.34
C ARG A 153 22.34 16.19 -16.10
N LYS A 154 21.33 16.48 -15.26
CA LYS A 154 21.21 17.83 -14.66
C LYS A 154 22.27 17.94 -13.57
N ARG A 155 23.33 18.71 -13.82
CA ARG A 155 24.31 19.06 -12.78
C ARG A 155 23.64 19.94 -11.71
N PRO A 156 23.97 19.78 -10.42
CA PRO A 156 23.57 20.75 -9.40
C PRO A 156 24.18 22.12 -9.76
N ARG A 157 23.41 23.18 -9.50
CA ARG A 157 23.85 24.57 -9.69
C ARG A 157 24.90 24.88 -8.62
N LEU A 158 26.15 24.51 -8.90
CA LEU A 158 27.31 24.84 -8.06
C LEU A 158 27.54 26.35 -8.11
N LEU A 159 27.41 27.01 -6.95
CA LEU A 159 28.05 28.30 -6.73
C LEU A 159 29.57 28.09 -6.89
N ARG A 160 30.20 28.90 -7.76
CA ARG A 160 31.64 28.87 -8.03
C ARG A 160 32.44 28.91 -6.73
N LYS A 161 33.32 27.93 -6.52
CA LYS A 161 34.80 28.07 -6.51
C LYS A 161 35.48 26.75 -6.11
N GLY A 162 36.46 26.34 -6.91
CA GLY A 162 37.69 25.70 -6.40
C GLY A 162 37.85 24.19 -6.51
N VAL A 163 38.80 23.81 -7.38
CA VAL A 163 39.66 22.60 -7.34
C VAL A 163 39.08 21.29 -7.86
N VAL A 164 39.59 20.90 -9.04
CA VAL A 164 39.54 19.56 -9.63
C VAL A 164 40.63 18.72 -8.97
N LEU A 165 40.28 17.56 -8.42
CA LEU A 165 41.20 16.44 -8.29
C LEU A 165 40.57 15.25 -9.02
N GLN A 166 41.26 14.83 -10.07
CA GLN A 166 41.02 13.60 -10.81
C GLN A 166 41.66 12.46 -10.02
N HIS A 167 40.90 11.39 -9.73
CA HIS A 167 41.47 10.06 -9.54
C HIS A 167 40.47 9.00 -10.03
N ASP A 168 40.87 8.36 -11.12
CA ASP A 168 40.88 6.93 -11.44
C ASP A 168 39.62 6.05 -11.27
N ASN A 169 39.22 5.50 -12.41
CA ASN A 169 38.74 4.14 -12.66
C ASN A 169 38.09 3.39 -11.50
N ALA A 170 36.75 3.31 -11.53
CA ALA A 170 36.02 2.19 -10.95
C ALA A 170 34.81 1.83 -11.84
N THR A 171 34.80 0.55 -12.18
CA THR A 171 33.83 -0.26 -12.89
C THR A 171 32.37 0.12 -12.60
N THR A 172 31.57 0.24 -13.66
CA THR A 172 30.14 0.49 -13.62
C THR A 172 29.39 -0.64 -12.90
N PRO A 173 28.58 -0.36 -11.85
CA PRO A 173 27.58 -1.31 -11.38
C PRO A 173 26.19 -0.67 -11.52
N SER A 174 25.70 -0.47 -12.75
CA SER A 174 24.41 0.24 -12.97
C SER A 174 23.27 -0.64 -13.49
N ALA A 175 23.36 -1.97 -13.41
CA ALA A 175 22.31 -2.84 -13.96
C ALA A 175 21.80 -3.96 -13.04
N ASN A 176 22.47 -4.30 -11.94
CA ASN A 176 22.17 -5.56 -11.20
C ASN A 176 21.54 -5.41 -9.81
N LEU A 177 21.37 -4.20 -9.29
CA LEU A 177 20.74 -4.05 -7.97
C LEU A 177 19.21 -4.17 -8.04
N THR A 178 18.57 -3.68 -9.10
CA THR A 178 17.10 -3.71 -9.24
C THR A 178 16.53 -5.10 -9.50
N GLU A 179 17.21 -5.96 -10.25
CA GLU A 179 16.79 -7.34 -10.52
C GLU A 179 16.92 -8.25 -9.30
N GLN A 180 17.98 -8.09 -8.49
CA GLN A 180 18.18 -8.90 -7.28
C GLN A 180 17.19 -8.57 -6.15
N TRP A 181 16.71 -7.33 -6.06
CA TRP A 181 15.68 -6.94 -5.09
C TRP A 181 14.27 -7.36 -5.51
N LEU A 182 13.93 -7.30 -6.81
CA LEU A 182 12.64 -7.74 -7.34
C LEU A 182 12.40 -9.25 -7.19
N GLN A 183 13.46 -10.07 -7.10
CA GLN A 183 13.32 -11.50 -6.82
C GLN A 183 13.14 -11.81 -5.33
N ARG A 184 13.63 -10.95 -4.41
CA ARG A 184 13.64 -11.22 -2.97
C ARG A 184 12.29 -10.97 -2.28
N TYR A 185 11.43 -10.12 -2.85
CA TYR A 185 10.11 -9.80 -2.28
C TYR A 185 8.92 -10.22 -3.15
N ARG A 186 9.15 -11.03 -4.20
CA ARG A 186 8.09 -11.56 -5.06
C ARG A 186 7.23 -12.65 -4.40
N TRP A 187 7.59 -13.11 -3.20
CA TRP A 187 7.00 -14.32 -2.59
C TRP A 187 6.27 -14.15 -1.25
N GLU A 188 6.21 -12.95 -0.65
CA GLU A 188 5.60 -12.78 0.70
C GLU A 188 4.24 -12.07 0.75
N ILE A 189 3.60 -11.81 -0.40
CA ILE A 189 2.21 -11.32 -0.41
C ILE A 189 1.39 -12.16 -1.38
N LEU A 190 1.31 -13.46 -1.09
CA LEU A 190 0.13 -14.21 -1.50
C LEU A 190 -1.00 -13.79 -0.55
N PRO A 191 -2.23 -13.51 -1.04
CA PRO A 191 -3.39 -13.55 -0.17
C PRO A 191 -3.38 -14.92 0.51
N HIS A 192 -3.50 -14.95 1.85
CA HIS A 192 -3.61 -16.20 2.59
C HIS A 192 -4.72 -17.05 1.94
N PRO A 193 -4.47 -18.33 1.59
CA PRO A 193 -5.51 -19.22 1.11
C PRO A 193 -6.37 -19.63 2.32
N ALA A 194 -7.31 -18.77 2.71
CA ALA A 194 -8.43 -19.15 3.52
C ALA A 194 -9.68 -19.02 2.66
N HIS A 195 -10.35 -20.16 2.48
CA HIS A 195 -11.60 -20.39 1.72
C HIS A 195 -11.45 -20.71 0.23
N ARG A 196 -10.85 -21.87 -0.03
CA ARG A 196 -11.36 -22.77 -1.06
C ARG A 196 -12.37 -23.71 -0.39
N ALA A 197 -13.66 -23.34 -0.44
CA ALA A 197 -14.79 -24.26 -0.29
C ALA A 197 -16.07 -23.60 -0.85
N ASP A 198 -16.59 -24.21 -1.90
CA ASP A 198 -18.00 -24.28 -2.33
C ASP A 198 -18.75 -23.05 -2.88
N LEU A 199 -18.82 -23.02 -4.21
CA LEU A 199 -20.04 -23.01 -5.06
C LEU A 199 -21.26 -22.20 -4.60
N ALA A 200 -21.62 -21.17 -5.38
CA ALA A 200 -22.87 -21.15 -6.15
C ALA A 200 -22.97 -19.87 -7.01
N THR A 201 -23.19 -20.07 -8.30
CA THR A 201 -23.74 -19.11 -9.26
C THR A 201 -24.91 -18.32 -8.66
N TYR A 202 -24.80 -16.99 -8.69
CA TYR A 202 -25.97 -16.10 -8.64
C TYR A 202 -26.03 -15.34 -9.96
N ASP A 203 -26.90 -15.81 -10.85
CA ASP A 203 -27.39 -15.06 -11.99
C ASP A 203 -28.12 -13.81 -11.49
N PHE A 204 -27.66 -12.64 -11.94
CA PHE A 204 -28.45 -11.43 -11.85
C PHE A 204 -29.23 -11.27 -13.16
N HIS A 205 -30.48 -11.74 -13.17
CA HIS A 205 -31.47 -11.23 -14.11
C HIS A 205 -31.85 -9.80 -13.71
N VAL A 206 -31.58 -8.86 -14.61
CA VAL A 206 -32.08 -7.49 -14.55
C VAL A 206 -33.46 -7.49 -15.22
N PHE A 207 -34.47 -7.03 -14.48
CA PHE A 207 -35.76 -6.60 -15.02
C PHE A 207 -35.62 -5.21 -15.63
#